data_AF-A0A1I2QMV9-F1
#
_entry.id   AF-A0A1I2QMV9-F1
#
_cell.length_a   1.000
_cell.length_b   1.000
_cell.length_c   1.000
_cell.angle_alpha   90.00
_cell.angle_beta   90.00
_cell.angle_gamma   90.00
#
_symmetry.space_group_name_H-M   'P 1'
#
loop_
_entity.id
_entity.type
_entity.pdbx_description
1 polymer ?
#
loop_
_entity_poly.entity_id
_entity_poly.type
_entity_poly.pdbx_seq_one_letter_code
_entity_poly.pdbx_strand_id
1 'polypeptide(L)'
;MNKFSPSTRGFYDALLVEDYIAAGVLPADATDVSPEDEQIIREALVRGDAVSIDIHGAWTVTPAPRVPFAELSAPFLAEVRTTREFILNRLAGIGMAAMIDGDTATAGAIAQIRQRLLDITEAPSVLAAIAAENLGGLEEAVKLRYKEIAAAVPLAVRNAFNQVSQ
;
A
#
# COMPACT_ATOMS: atom_id res chain seq x y z
N MET A 1 41.24 -1.74 -4.22
CA MET A 1 39.91 -2.32 -4.51
C MET A 1 39.26 -2.58 -3.18
N ASN A 2 38.04 -2.08 -2.95
CA ASN A 2 37.34 -2.32 -1.70
C ASN A 2 36.94 -3.79 -1.60
N LYS A 3 36.72 -4.28 -0.37
CA LYS A 3 36.11 -5.60 -0.16
C LYS A 3 34.63 -5.45 0.13
N PHE A 4 33.82 -6.39 -0.32
CA PHE A 4 32.40 -6.48 0.02
C PHE A 4 32.10 -7.84 0.64
N SER A 5 31.27 -7.85 1.68
CA SER A 5 30.77 -9.06 2.32
C SER A 5 29.26 -9.17 2.08
N PRO A 6 28.80 -10.23 1.39
CA PRO A 6 27.37 -10.55 1.28
C PRO A 6 26.67 -10.69 2.63
N SER A 7 27.32 -11.31 3.62
CA SER A 7 26.70 -11.57 4.92
C SER A 7 26.46 -10.31 5.74
N THR A 8 27.38 -9.35 5.72
CA THR A 8 27.21 -8.07 6.43
C THR A 8 26.58 -6.99 5.57
N ARG A 9 26.48 -7.23 4.26
CA ARG A 9 26.09 -6.23 3.24
C ARG A 9 26.94 -4.96 3.30
N GLY A 10 28.18 -5.10 3.78
CA GLY A 10 29.10 -4.00 4.06
C GLY A 10 30.25 -3.92 3.06
N PHE A 11 30.66 -2.69 2.75
CA PHE A 11 31.92 -2.40 2.06
C PHE A 11 33.01 -2.11 3.08
N TYR A 12 34.21 -2.61 2.81
CA TYR A 12 35.41 -2.47 3.63
C TYR A 12 36.47 -1.78 2.79
N ASP A 13 36.88 -0.61 3.23
CA ASP A 13 37.88 0.22 2.55
C ASP A 13 39.21 -0.53 2.42
N ALA A 14 39.75 -0.55 1.20
CA ALA A 14 41.04 -1.16 0.87
C ALA A 14 42.19 -0.65 1.76
N LEU A 15 42.14 0.64 2.15
CA LEU A 15 43.18 1.28 2.96
C LEU A 15 43.14 0.86 4.44
N LEU A 16 42.04 0.25 4.88
CA LEU A 16 41.81 -0.11 6.29
C LEU A 16 41.71 -1.63 6.50
N VAL A 17 42.05 -2.44 5.49
CA VAL A 17 41.93 -3.91 5.55
C VAL A 17 42.76 -4.49 6.69
N GLU A 18 43.99 -4.02 6.91
CA GLU A 18 44.85 -4.50 8.01
C GLU A 18 44.25 -4.19 9.38
N ASP A 19 43.64 -3.00 9.53
CA ASP A 19 42.95 -2.60 10.76
C ASP A 19 41.71 -3.47 11.02
N TYR A 20 40.93 -3.77 9.98
CA TYR A 20 39.77 -4.66 10.09
C TYR A 20 40.15 -6.10 10.47
N ILE A 21 41.29 -6.59 9.97
CA ILE A 21 41.83 -7.91 10.33
C ILE A 21 42.32 -7.90 11.78
N ALA A 22 43.10 -6.89 12.18
CA ALA A 22 43.63 -6.76 13.54
C ALA A 22 42.52 -6.64 14.59
N ALA A 23 41.42 -5.96 14.24
CA ALA A 23 40.23 -5.84 15.07
C ALA A 23 39.30 -7.07 15.01
N GLY A 24 39.54 -8.03 14.09
CA GLY A 24 38.71 -9.21 13.92
C GLY A 24 37.30 -8.92 13.38
N VAL A 25 37.11 -7.80 12.68
CA VAL A 25 35.80 -7.35 12.15
C VAL A 25 35.64 -7.54 10.65
N LEU A 26 36.70 -7.97 9.94
CA LEU A 26 36.61 -8.33 8.53
C LEU A 26 35.90 -9.70 8.39
N PRO A 27 34.74 -9.77 7.72
CA PRO A 27 34.04 -11.02 7.51
C PRO A 27 34.84 -11.99 6.64
N ALA A 28 34.68 -13.29 6.89
CA ALA A 28 35.39 -14.34 6.12
C ALA A 28 34.95 -14.40 4.64
N ASP A 29 33.74 -13.93 4.32
CA ASP A 29 33.20 -13.86 2.96
C ASP A 29 33.51 -12.52 2.26
N ALA A 30 34.30 -11.63 2.89
CA ALA A 30 34.68 -10.36 2.31
C ALA A 30 35.63 -10.55 1.10
N THR A 31 35.15 -10.21 -0.09
CA THR A 31 35.85 -10.43 -1.36
C THR A 31 36.13 -9.12 -2.07
N ASP A 32 37.24 -9.04 -2.82
CA ASP A 32 37.59 -7.84 -3.58
C ASP A 32 36.55 -7.52 -4.65
N VAL A 33 36.22 -6.24 -4.77
CA VAL A 33 35.22 -5.71 -5.71
C VAL A 33 35.88 -4.71 -6.64
N SER A 34 35.63 -4.84 -7.93
CA SER A 34 36.04 -3.84 -8.92
C SER A 34 35.20 -2.55 -8.74
N PRO A 35 35.69 -1.37 -9.13
CA PRO A 35 34.88 -0.15 -9.06
C PRO A 35 33.55 -0.23 -9.83
N GLU A 36 33.51 -0.98 -10.93
CA GLU A 36 32.31 -1.18 -11.74
C GLU A 36 31.28 -2.06 -11.01
N ASP A 37 31.73 -3.18 -10.42
CA ASP A 37 30.88 -4.05 -9.62
C ASP A 37 30.41 -3.35 -8.33
N GLU A 38 31.25 -2.52 -7.73
CA GLU A 38 30.90 -1.77 -6.52
C GLU A 38 29.69 -0.87 -6.77
N GLN A 39 29.63 -0.20 -7.92
CA GLN A 39 28.46 0.60 -8.28
C GLN A 39 27.20 -0.26 -8.43
N ILE A 40 27.30 -1.40 -9.14
CA ILE A 40 26.18 -2.34 -9.33
C ILE A 40 25.67 -2.86 -7.98
N ILE A 41 26.58 -3.24 -7.08
CA ILE A 41 26.26 -3.74 -5.74
C ILE A 41 25.59 -2.64 -4.91
N ARG A 42 26.10 -1.40 -4.95
CA ARG A 42 25.48 -0.27 -4.23
C ARG A 42 24.05 -0.02 -4.70
N GLU A 43 23.82 -0.02 -6.00
CA GLU A 43 22.48 0.15 -6.56
C GLU A 43 21.54 -1.02 -6.17
N ALA A 44 22.05 -2.25 -6.19
CA ALA A 44 21.32 -3.43 -5.73
C ALA A 44 20.93 -3.33 -4.24
N LEU A 45 21.86 -2.89 -3.38
CA LEU A 45 21.60 -2.68 -1.96
C LEU A 45 20.53 -1.61 -1.71
N VAL A 46 20.54 -0.52 -2.48
CA VAL A 46 19.51 0.53 -2.39
C VAL A 46 18.12 -0.01 -2.76
N ARG A 47 18.04 -0.90 -3.75
CA ARG A 47 16.78 -1.58 -4.12
C ARG A 47 16.36 -2.67 -3.13
N GLY A 48 17.24 -3.05 -2.21
CA GLY A 48 17.03 -4.13 -1.26
C GLY A 48 17.34 -5.52 -1.82
N ASP A 49 17.88 -5.61 -3.05
CA ASP A 49 18.25 -6.86 -3.71
C ASP A 49 19.28 -7.65 -2.88
N ALA A 50 19.28 -8.97 -3.04
CA ALA A 50 20.31 -9.82 -2.47
C ALA A 50 21.51 -9.87 -3.42
N VAL A 51 22.72 -9.77 -2.85
CA VAL A 51 23.98 -9.83 -3.59
C VAL A 51 24.75 -11.04 -3.08
N SER A 52 25.24 -11.87 -3.99
CA SER A 52 26.01 -13.08 -3.67
C SER A 52 27.11 -13.30 -4.71
N ILE A 53 28.05 -14.19 -4.40
CA ILE A 53 29.08 -14.64 -5.34
C ILE A 53 28.70 -16.04 -5.79
N ASP A 54 28.70 -16.27 -7.11
CA ASP A 54 28.45 -17.60 -7.66
C ASP A 54 29.66 -18.54 -7.54
N ILE A 55 29.52 -19.78 -7.99
CA ILE A 55 30.60 -20.78 -7.94
C ILE A 55 31.81 -20.43 -8.83
N HIS A 56 31.68 -19.44 -9.71
CA HIS A 56 32.72 -18.97 -10.61
C HIS A 56 33.39 -17.68 -10.12
N GLY A 57 32.99 -17.15 -8.96
CA GLY A 57 33.54 -15.92 -8.41
C GLY A 57 32.89 -14.65 -8.97
N ALA A 58 31.78 -14.76 -9.71
CA ALA A 58 31.07 -13.62 -10.27
C ALA A 58 29.96 -13.11 -9.34
N TRP A 59 29.79 -11.79 -9.30
CA TRP A 59 28.72 -11.15 -8.53
C TRP A 59 27.36 -11.40 -9.17
N THR A 60 26.44 -11.96 -8.40
CA THR A 60 25.06 -12.21 -8.78
C THR A 60 24.12 -11.35 -7.94
N VAL A 61 23.27 -10.57 -8.59
CA VAL A 61 22.20 -9.79 -7.97
C VAL A 61 20.88 -10.56 -8.14
N THR A 62 20.26 -10.93 -7.02
CA THR A 62 18.92 -11.51 -6.99
C THR A 62 17.93 -10.44 -6.57
N PRO A 63 16.96 -10.06 -7.42
CA PRO A 63 15.97 -9.05 -7.08
C PRO A 63 15.24 -9.38 -5.77
N ALA A 64 15.01 -8.36 -4.94
CA ALA A 64 14.19 -8.54 -3.75
C ALA A 64 12.79 -9.06 -4.14
N PRO A 65 12.17 -9.96 -3.36
CA PRO A 65 10.80 -10.37 -3.61
C PRO A 65 9.88 -9.14 -3.63
N ARG A 66 9.15 -8.96 -4.74
CA ARG A 66 8.16 -7.89 -4.81
C ARG A 66 7.00 -8.24 -3.88
N VAL A 67 6.65 -7.34 -2.97
CA VAL A 67 5.43 -7.47 -2.16
C VAL A 67 4.22 -7.48 -3.11
N PRO A 68 3.36 -8.51 -3.09
CA PRO A 68 2.18 -8.56 -3.94
C PRO A 68 1.28 -7.34 -3.72
N PHE A 69 0.70 -6.80 -4.79
CA PHE A 69 -0.20 -5.64 -4.67
C PHE A 69 -1.39 -5.90 -3.74
N ALA A 70 -1.87 -7.14 -3.70
CA ALA A 70 -2.93 -7.57 -2.78
C ALA A 70 -2.54 -7.33 -1.30
N GLU A 71 -1.28 -7.57 -0.93
CA GLU A 71 -0.79 -7.32 0.43
C GLU A 71 -0.64 -5.82 0.71
N LEU A 72 -0.15 -5.05 -0.26
CA LEU A 72 0.00 -3.60 -0.14
C LEU A 72 -1.34 -2.87 -0.01
N SER A 73 -2.36 -3.32 -0.75
CA SER A 73 -3.68 -2.67 -0.81
C SER A 73 -4.65 -3.15 0.28
N ALA A 74 -4.40 -4.30 0.91
CA ALA A 74 -5.30 -4.88 1.92
C ALA A 74 -5.62 -3.95 3.09
N PRO A 75 -4.65 -3.24 3.72
CA PRO A 75 -4.96 -2.32 4.83
C PRO A 75 -5.89 -1.19 4.40
N PHE A 76 -5.66 -0.60 3.22
CA PHE A 76 -6.50 0.46 2.68
C PHE A 76 -7.93 -0.05 2.42
N LEU A 77 -8.09 -1.20 1.75
CA LEU A 77 -9.41 -1.77 1.48
C LEU A 77 -10.17 -2.15 2.77
N ALA A 78 -9.46 -2.53 3.84
CA ALA A 78 -10.04 -2.76 5.16
C ALA A 78 -10.57 -1.47 5.81
N GLU A 79 -9.86 -0.35 5.67
CA GLU A 79 -10.33 0.98 6.11
C GLU A 79 -11.57 1.43 5.33
N VAL A 80 -11.57 1.22 4.01
CA VAL A 80 -12.74 1.50 3.15
C VAL A 80 -13.95 0.70 3.62
N ARG A 81 -13.76 -0.58 3.96
CA ARG A 81 -14.83 -1.43 4.50
C ARG A 81 -15.36 -0.91 5.84
N THR A 82 -14.46 -0.59 6.76
CA THR A 82 -14.82 -0.04 8.09
C THR A 82 -15.63 1.25 7.96
N THR A 83 -15.16 2.17 7.12
CA THR A 83 -15.84 3.45 6.85
C THR A 83 -17.23 3.21 6.25
N ARG A 84 -17.32 2.31 5.27
CA ARG A 84 -18.59 1.94 4.64
C ARG A 84 -19.58 1.36 5.64
N GLU A 85 -19.13 0.43 6.50
CA GLU A 85 -19.98 -0.20 7.52
C GLU A 85 -20.51 0.83 8.53
N PHE A 86 -19.66 1.75 8.99
CA PHE A 86 -20.08 2.87 9.83
C PHE A 86 -21.22 3.68 9.18
N ILE A 87 -21.03 4.11 7.93
CA ILE A 87 -22.03 4.92 7.21
C ILE A 87 -23.32 4.12 6.98
N LEU A 88 -23.22 2.85 6.54
CA LEU A 88 -24.36 1.99 6.30
C LEU A 88 -25.21 1.76 7.56
N ASN A 89 -24.58 1.63 8.73
CA ASN A 89 -25.30 1.45 9.99
C ASN A 89 -26.11 2.70 10.36
N ARG A 90 -25.55 3.90 10.20
CA ARG A 90 -26.27 5.16 10.45
C ARG A 90 -27.42 5.36 9.47
N LEU A 91 -27.19 5.08 8.18
CA LEU A 91 -28.22 5.16 7.16
C LEU A 91 -29.37 4.15 7.39
N ALA A 92 -29.09 2.99 7.98
CA ALA A 92 -30.13 2.02 8.31
C ALA A 92 -31.14 2.58 9.32
N GLY A 93 -30.67 3.23 10.39
CA GLY A 93 -31.54 3.86 11.39
C GLY A 93 -32.40 4.98 10.80
N ILE A 94 -31.79 5.86 10.00
CA ILE A 94 -32.51 6.96 9.34
C ILE A 94 -33.54 6.41 8.35
N GLY A 95 -33.16 5.40 7.56
CA GLY A 95 -34.06 4.76 6.60
C GLY A 95 -35.26 4.11 7.28
N MET A 96 -35.05 3.45 8.42
CA MET A 96 -36.13 2.85 9.19
C MET A 96 -37.08 3.91 9.76
N ALA A 97 -36.56 5.01 10.32
CA ALA A 97 -37.39 6.11 10.81
C ALA A 97 -38.23 6.72 9.68
N ALA A 98 -37.63 6.98 8.52
CA ALA A 98 -38.35 7.49 7.35
C ALA A 98 -39.47 6.54 6.89
N MET A 99 -39.25 5.22 6.93
CA MET A 99 -40.30 4.25 6.61
C MET A 99 -41.45 4.27 7.63
N ILE A 100 -41.15 4.39 8.92
CA ILE A 100 -42.17 4.50 9.99
C ILE A 100 -43.02 5.76 9.81
N ASP A 101 -42.38 6.88 9.46
CA ASP A 101 -43.04 8.17 9.27
C ASP A 101 -43.76 8.32 7.91
N GLY A 102 -43.63 7.32 7.03
CA GLY A 102 -44.20 7.35 5.67
C GLY A 102 -43.45 8.26 4.70
N ASP A 103 -42.25 8.73 5.04
CA ASP A 103 -41.38 9.50 4.16
C ASP A 103 -40.68 8.58 3.14
N THR A 104 -41.45 8.21 2.12
CA THR A 104 -40.99 7.35 1.04
C THR A 104 -39.87 7.97 0.20
N ALA A 105 -39.77 9.30 0.15
CA ALA A 105 -38.72 10.01 -0.59
C ALA A 105 -37.36 9.82 0.10
N THR A 106 -37.30 10.04 1.42
CA THR A 106 -36.08 9.81 2.21
C THR A 106 -35.70 8.33 2.25
N ALA A 107 -36.66 7.42 2.43
CA ALA A 107 -36.40 5.98 2.41
C ALA A 107 -35.83 5.52 1.05
N GLY A 108 -36.40 6.01 -0.06
CA GLY A 108 -35.92 5.72 -1.41
C GLY A 108 -34.52 6.28 -1.69
N ALA A 109 -34.23 7.51 -1.24
CA ALA A 109 -32.90 8.11 -1.36
C ALA A 109 -31.84 7.30 -0.58
N ILE A 110 -32.17 6.86 0.63
CA ILE A 110 -31.28 6.04 1.45
C ILE A 110 -31.00 4.69 0.79
N ALA A 111 -32.01 4.03 0.22
CA ALA A 111 -31.81 2.78 -0.51
C ALA A 111 -30.80 2.95 -1.67
N GLN A 112 -30.92 4.04 -2.44
CA GLN A 112 -29.98 4.34 -3.54
C GLN A 112 -28.55 4.62 -3.02
N ILE A 113 -28.42 5.41 -1.95
CA ILE A 113 -27.10 5.72 -1.36
C ILE A 113 -26.44 4.44 -0.82
N ARG A 114 -27.21 3.57 -0.16
CA ARG A 114 -26.70 2.28 0.35
C ARG A 114 -26.15 1.41 -0.76
N GLN A 115 -26.87 1.29 -1.87
CA GLN A 115 -26.39 0.52 -3.03
C GLN A 115 -25.07 1.08 -3.56
N ARG A 116 -25.01 2.41 -3.78
CA ARG A 116 -23.80 3.07 -4.26
C ARG A 116 -22.60 2.89 -3.33
N LEU A 117 -22.81 2.88 -2.01
CA LEU A 117 -21.76 2.61 -1.03
C LEU A 117 -21.23 1.18 -1.13
N LEU A 118 -22.12 0.19 -1.33
CA LEU A 118 -21.73 -1.20 -1.52
C LEU A 118 -20.90 -1.37 -2.81
N ASP A 119 -21.30 -0.68 -3.87
CA ASP A 119 -20.68 -0.77 -5.20
C ASP A 119 -19.32 -0.04 -5.31
N ILE A 120 -18.86 0.69 -4.28
CA ILE A 120 -17.60 1.46 -4.33
C ILE A 120 -16.42 0.60 -4.82
N THR A 121 -16.30 -0.62 -4.29
CA THR A 121 -15.18 -1.53 -4.63
C THR A 121 -15.31 -2.18 -5.99
N GLU A 122 -16.49 -2.08 -6.62
CA GLU A 122 -16.79 -2.63 -7.94
C GLU A 122 -16.80 -1.54 -9.01
N ALA A 123 -16.58 -0.28 -8.62
CA ALA A 123 -16.51 0.83 -9.53
C ALA A 123 -15.42 0.61 -10.60
N PRO A 124 -15.68 0.91 -11.89
CA PRO A 124 -14.70 0.71 -12.95
C PRO A 124 -13.33 1.36 -12.70
N SER A 125 -13.30 2.56 -12.10
CA SER A 125 -12.05 3.26 -11.74
C SER A 125 -11.25 2.54 -10.66
N VAL A 126 -11.93 1.90 -9.71
CA VAL A 126 -11.31 1.12 -8.62
C VAL A 126 -10.75 -0.18 -9.18
N LEU A 127 -11.54 -0.91 -9.98
CA LEU A 127 -11.10 -2.14 -10.64
C LEU A 127 -9.90 -1.88 -11.58
N ALA A 128 -9.92 -0.77 -12.32
CA ALA A 128 -8.81 -0.37 -13.17
C ALA A 128 -7.53 -0.08 -12.37
N ALA A 129 -7.64 0.59 -11.22
CA ALA A 129 -6.50 0.85 -10.36
C ALA A 129 -5.90 -0.44 -9.74
N ILE A 130 -6.77 -1.40 -9.37
CA ILE A 130 -6.34 -2.72 -8.89
C ILE A 130 -5.62 -3.49 -10.00
N ALA A 131 -6.18 -3.52 -11.21
CA ALA A 131 -5.56 -4.19 -12.35
C ALA A 131 -4.21 -3.57 -12.76
N ALA A 132 -4.05 -2.26 -12.55
CA ALA A 132 -2.81 -1.54 -12.77
C ALA A 132 -1.82 -1.61 -11.60
N GLU A 133 -2.16 -2.30 -10.51
CA GLU A 133 -1.37 -2.38 -9.27
C GLU A 133 -0.92 -1.00 -8.74
N ASN A 134 -1.79 0.01 -8.90
CA ASN A 134 -1.51 1.40 -8.58
C ASN A 134 -2.24 1.83 -7.30
N LEU A 135 -1.49 1.89 -6.19
CA LEU A 135 -2.06 2.23 -4.89
C LEU A 135 -2.59 3.66 -4.83
N GLY A 136 -1.85 4.63 -5.40
CA GLY A 136 -2.28 6.03 -5.46
C GLY A 136 -3.56 6.19 -6.28
N GLY A 137 -3.63 5.52 -7.44
CA GLY A 137 -4.84 5.50 -8.27
C GLY A 137 -6.03 4.83 -7.57
N LEU A 138 -5.79 3.79 -6.78
CA LEU A 138 -6.83 3.11 -5.99
C LEU A 138 -7.42 4.05 -4.94
N GLU A 139 -6.56 4.74 -4.19
CA GLU A 139 -6.99 5.72 -3.20
C GLU A 139 -7.82 6.86 -3.81
N GLU A 140 -7.33 7.44 -4.91
CA GLU A 140 -8.02 8.53 -5.60
C GLU A 140 -9.38 8.08 -6.14
N ALA A 141 -9.44 6.89 -6.75
CA ALA A 141 -10.67 6.33 -7.27
C ALA A 141 -11.72 6.15 -6.16
N VAL A 142 -11.33 5.58 -5.01
CA VAL A 142 -12.25 5.40 -3.88
C VAL A 142 -12.68 6.75 -3.28
N LYS A 143 -11.75 7.69 -3.07
CA LYS A 143 -12.06 9.03 -2.56
C LYS A 143 -13.03 9.77 -3.48
N LEU A 144 -12.86 9.64 -4.80
CA LEU A 144 -13.77 10.21 -5.78
C LEU A 144 -15.18 9.61 -5.66
N ARG A 145 -15.29 8.28 -5.51
CA ARG A 145 -16.61 7.63 -5.32
C ARG A 145 -17.34 8.12 -4.08
N TYR A 146 -16.65 8.26 -2.96
CA TYR A 146 -17.26 8.84 -1.76
C TYR A 146 -17.75 10.28 -2.00
N LYS A 147 -16.97 11.11 -2.71
CA LYS A 147 -17.37 12.49 -3.06
C LYS A 147 -18.61 12.52 -3.97
N GLU A 148 -18.67 11.67 -4.98
CA GLU A 148 -19.82 11.57 -5.89
C GLU A 148 -21.09 11.13 -5.16
N ILE A 149 -20.96 10.17 -4.24
CA ILE A 149 -22.07 9.73 -3.39
C ILE A 149 -22.53 10.89 -2.52
N ALA A 150 -21.61 11.54 -1.79
CA ALA A 150 -21.90 12.67 -0.91
C ALA A 150 -22.60 13.82 -1.63
N ALA A 151 -22.15 14.17 -2.84
CA ALA A 151 -22.75 15.22 -3.67
C ALA A 151 -24.20 14.89 -4.07
N ALA A 152 -24.51 13.61 -4.29
CA ALA A 152 -25.84 13.14 -4.66
C ALA A 152 -26.80 12.96 -3.45
N VAL A 153 -26.30 13.05 -2.20
CA VAL A 153 -27.16 12.91 -1.01
C VAL A 153 -28.11 14.10 -0.90
N PRO A 154 -29.44 13.89 -0.79
CA PRO A 154 -30.39 14.97 -0.54
C PRO A 154 -30.13 15.69 0.80
N LEU A 155 -30.43 16.99 0.88
CA LEU A 155 -30.17 17.79 2.08
C LEU A 155 -30.83 17.22 3.33
N ALA A 156 -32.05 16.70 3.23
CA ALA A 156 -32.77 16.07 4.33
C ALA A 156 -31.99 14.89 4.93
N VAL A 157 -31.45 14.00 4.08
CA VAL A 157 -30.63 12.87 4.50
C VAL A 157 -29.32 13.32 5.13
N ARG A 158 -28.65 14.35 4.58
CA ARG A 158 -27.42 14.89 5.18
C ARG A 158 -27.66 15.44 6.59
N ASN A 159 -28.75 16.19 6.76
CA ASN A 159 -29.10 16.76 8.05
C ASN A 159 -29.39 15.66 9.08
N ALA A 160 -30.18 14.65 8.71
CA ALA A 160 -30.46 13.50 9.57
C ALA A 160 -29.18 12.74 9.93
N PHE A 161 -28.27 12.54 8.96
CA PHE A 161 -26.99 11.88 9.18
C PHE A 161 -26.11 12.63 10.18
N ASN A 162 -26.02 13.95 10.06
CA ASN A 162 -25.22 14.79 10.97
C ASN A 162 -25.75 14.79 12.41
N GLN A 163 -27.05 14.55 12.61
CA GLN A 163 -27.65 14.46 13.95
C GLN A 163 -27.32 13.14 14.67
N VAL A 164 -27.14 12.04 13.92
CA VAL A 164 -26.90 10.70 14.48
C VAL A 164 -25.43 10.28 14.48
N SER A 165 -24.54 11.16 14.00
CA SER A 165 -23.10 10.90 13.83
C SER A 165 -22.21 11.74 14.75
N GLN A 166 -22.80 12.55 15.64
CA GLN A 166 -22.12 13.15 16.80
C GLN A 166 -22.01 12.11 17.92
#